data_AF-A0A382H8S9-F1
#
_entry.id   AF-A0A382H8S9-F1
#
_cell.length_a   1.000
_cell.length_b   1.000
_cell.length_c   1.000
_cell.angle_alpha   90.00
_cell.angle_beta   90.00
_cell.angle_gamma   90.00
#
_symmetry.space_group_name_H-M   'P 1'
#
loop_
_entity.id
_entity.type
_entity.pdbx_description
1 polymer ?
#
loop_
_entity_poly.entity_id
_entity_poly.type
_entity_poly.pdbx_seq_one_letter_code
_entity_poly.pdbx_strand_id
1 'polypeptide(L)'
;MSQYYSGKRTRNLFNPADQKPFKLSRSKLDLFLKCPRCFYIDRRLGVGQPPGFPFNINSAIDHLLKKEFDEYRMSAQPHPLMRDAEINAVPCRHEQLEQWRTNFTGIQVNHK
;
A
#
# COMPACT_ATOMS: atom_id res chain seq x y z
N MET A 1 -23.99 13.18 1.44
CA MET A 1 -22.77 12.39 1.19
C MET A 1 -22.46 12.50 -0.29
N SER A 2 -21.21 12.76 -0.69
CA SER A 2 -20.85 12.84 -2.10
C SER A 2 -20.83 11.45 -2.73
N GLN A 3 -20.93 11.37 -4.06
CA GLN A 3 -20.72 10.12 -4.80
C GLN A 3 -19.35 9.47 -4.50
N TYR A 4 -18.40 10.26 -3.99
CA TYR A 4 -17.01 9.88 -3.76
C TYR A 4 -16.71 9.47 -2.31
N TYR A 5 -17.63 9.65 -1.35
CA TYR A 5 -17.39 9.33 0.05
C TYR A 5 -18.59 8.70 0.76
N SER A 6 -18.41 7.46 1.21
CA SER A 6 -19.29 6.79 2.16
C SER A 6 -18.70 6.91 3.57
N GLY A 7 -19.40 7.60 4.45
CA GLY A 7 -18.94 7.87 5.83
C GLY A 7 -18.92 6.65 6.74
N LYS A 8 -19.68 5.59 6.42
CA LYS A 8 -19.75 4.37 7.22
C LYS A 8 -19.54 3.13 6.35
N ARG A 9 -18.44 2.42 6.61
CA ARG A 9 -18.10 1.17 5.92
C ARG A 9 -18.81 0.00 6.57
N THR A 10 -19.25 -0.96 5.75
CA THR A 10 -19.87 -2.23 6.18
C THR A 10 -18.94 -3.44 6.06
N ARG A 11 -17.85 -3.30 5.30
CA ARG A 11 -16.84 -4.36 5.04
C ARG A 11 -15.54 -4.13 5.79
N ASN A 12 -14.78 -5.20 6.00
CA ASN A 12 -13.48 -5.20 6.69
C ASN A 12 -13.56 -4.54 8.08
N LEU A 13 -14.56 -4.95 8.86
CA LEU A 13 -14.74 -4.57 10.25
C LEU A 13 -14.23 -5.68 11.15
N PHE A 14 -13.60 -5.31 12.26
CA PHE A 14 -13.10 -6.24 13.25
C PHE A 14 -14.28 -6.87 14.00
N ASN A 15 -14.28 -8.20 14.09
CA ASN A 15 -15.21 -8.97 14.90
C ASN A 15 -14.47 -9.82 15.94
N PRO A 16 -14.59 -9.54 17.25
CA PRO A 16 -13.91 -10.32 18.28
C PRO A 16 -14.45 -11.74 18.43
N ALA A 17 -15.65 -12.02 17.89
CA ALA A 17 -16.19 -13.39 17.86
C ALA A 17 -15.68 -14.20 16.66
N ASP A 18 -15.02 -13.57 15.69
CA ASP A 18 -14.45 -14.28 14.54
C ASP A 18 -13.12 -14.93 14.96
N GLN A 19 -12.95 -16.20 14.60
CA GLN A 19 -11.73 -16.96 14.88
C GLN A 19 -10.63 -16.65 13.86
N LYS A 20 -10.98 -16.05 12.72
CA LYS A 20 -10.02 -15.73 11.67
C LYS A 20 -9.17 -14.51 12.07
N PRO A 21 -7.85 -14.52 11.79
CA PRO A 21 -7.01 -13.35 11.97
C PRO A 21 -7.55 -12.13 11.22
N PHE A 22 -7.60 -10.98 11.88
CA PHE A 22 -8.03 -9.74 11.26
C PHE A 22 -6.86 -9.05 10.55
N LYS A 23 -6.97 -8.89 9.23
CA LYS A 23 -5.93 -8.24 8.42
C LYS A 23 -5.83 -6.74 8.76
N LEU A 24 -4.65 -6.32 9.21
CA LEU A 24 -4.31 -4.93 9.47
C LEU A 24 -3.24 -4.44 8.49
N SER A 25 -3.40 -3.21 7.99
CA SER A 25 -2.36 -2.52 7.24
C SER A 25 -1.49 -1.68 8.16
N ARG A 26 -0.26 -1.36 7.72
CA ARG A 26 0.64 -0.41 8.41
C ARG A 26 -0.07 0.87 8.84
N SER A 27 -0.81 1.49 7.91
CA SER A 27 -1.54 2.74 8.17
C SER A 27 -2.58 2.63 9.29
N LYS A 28 -3.07 1.42 9.59
CA LYS A 28 -3.99 1.18 10.72
C LYS A 28 -3.25 0.96 12.03
N LEU A 29 -2.06 0.39 12.00
CA LEU A 29 -1.16 0.41 13.17
C LEU A 29 -0.77 1.84 13.51
N ASP A 30 -0.39 2.65 12.51
CA ASP A 30 -0.09 4.07 12.71
C ASP A 30 -1.29 4.83 13.31
N LEU A 31 -2.52 4.53 12.86
CA LEU A 31 -3.74 5.10 13.44
C LEU A 31 -3.94 4.67 14.90
N PHE A 32 -3.69 3.41 15.23
CA PHE A 32 -3.78 2.91 16.61
C PHE A 32 -2.78 3.63 17.52
N LEU A 33 -1.52 3.74 17.10
CA LEU A 33 -0.48 4.44 17.85
C LEU A 33 -0.82 5.92 18.07
N LYS A 34 -1.40 6.59 17.07
CA LYS A 34 -1.81 8.00 17.17
C LYS A 34 -3.06 8.20 18.03
N CYS A 35 -4.05 7.32 17.90
CA CYS A 35 -5.35 7.44 18.56
C CYS A 35 -6.07 6.08 18.63
N PRO A 36 -5.94 5.34 19.76
CA PRO A 36 -6.61 4.05 19.93
C PRO A 36 -8.12 4.12 19.80
N ARG A 37 -8.74 5.22 20.28
CA ARG A 37 -10.19 5.47 20.14
C ARG A 37 -10.60 5.61 18.67
N CYS A 38 -9.83 6.34 17.89
CA CYS A 38 -10.09 6.54 16.46
C CYS A 38 -9.95 5.22 15.69
N PHE A 39 -8.94 4.41 16.05
CA PHE A 39 -8.78 3.07 15.52
C PHE A 39 -10.00 2.19 15.82
N TYR A 40 -10.50 2.20 17.05
CA TYR A 40 -11.71 1.44 17.41
C TYR A 40 -12.92 1.87 16.59
N ILE A 41 -13.20 3.18 16.51
CA ILE A 41 -14.32 3.71 15.74
C ILE A 41 -14.23 3.30 14.26
N ASP A 42 -13.01 3.34 13.69
CA ASP A 42 -12.78 2.96 12.30
C ASP A 42 -12.87 1.44 12.07
N ARG A 43 -12.17 0.63 12.88
CA ARG A 43 -12.09 -0.82 12.68
C ARG A 43 -13.29 -1.58 13.20
N ARG A 44 -13.93 -1.15 14.29
CA ARG A 44 -15.08 -1.84 14.89
C ARG A 44 -16.42 -1.23 14.46
N LEU A 45 -16.51 0.10 14.42
CA LEU A 45 -17.79 0.80 14.15
C LEU A 45 -17.92 1.28 12.70
N GLY A 46 -16.85 1.16 11.91
CA GLY A 46 -16.83 1.42 10.48
C GLY A 46 -16.75 2.88 10.06
N VAL A 47 -16.52 3.81 11.01
CA VAL A 47 -16.44 5.24 10.73
C VAL A 47 -14.97 5.67 10.73
N GLY A 48 -14.44 5.89 9.53
CA GLY A 48 -13.06 6.34 9.34
C GLY A 48 -12.91 7.85 9.49
N GLN A 49 -11.66 8.31 9.59
CA GLN A 49 -11.34 9.71 9.36
C GLN A 49 -11.67 10.08 7.90
N PRO A 50 -12.14 11.30 7.63
CA PRO A 50 -12.32 11.79 6.27
C PRO A 50 -11.03 11.59 5.46
N PRO A 51 -11.11 11.08 4.23
CA PRO A 51 -9.92 10.88 3.41
C PRO A 51 -9.30 12.24 3.05
N GLY A 52 -7.98 12.28 2.99
CA GLY A 52 -7.26 13.39 2.39
C GLY A 52 -7.45 13.42 0.86
N PHE A 53 -6.87 14.43 0.22
CA PHE A 53 -6.88 14.52 -1.24
C PHE A 53 -6.10 13.35 -1.87
N PRO A 54 -6.55 12.86 -3.04
CA PRO A 54 -5.84 11.79 -3.73
C PRO A 54 -4.52 12.30 -4.31
N PHE A 55 -3.45 11.50 -4.18
CA PHE A 55 -2.13 11.80 -4.74
C PHE A 55 -2.00 11.30 -6.19
N ASN A 56 -2.89 11.77 -7.06
CA ASN A 56 -3.00 11.28 -8.45
C ASN A 56 -1.72 11.48 -9.25
N ILE A 57 -1.09 12.65 -9.15
CA ILE A 57 0.15 12.98 -9.85
C ILE A 57 1.28 12.04 -9.41
N ASN A 58 1.46 11.86 -8.10
CA ASN A 58 2.48 10.95 -7.56
C ASN A 58 2.26 9.51 -8.03
N SER A 59 0.99 9.08 -8.07
CA SER A 59 0.63 7.73 -8.52
C SER A 59 0.89 7.53 -10.01
N ALA A 60 0.66 8.55 -10.83
CA ALA A 60 0.95 8.54 -12.26
C ALA A 60 2.46 8.51 -12.52
N ILE A 61 3.24 9.35 -11.82
CA ILE A 61 4.71 9.38 -11.93
C ILE A 61 5.30 8.03 -11.54
N ASP A 62 4.89 7.47 -10.40
CA ASP A 62 5.34 6.16 -9.94
C ASP A 62 5.01 5.05 -10.96
N HIS A 63 3.82 5.10 -11.58
CA HIS A 63 3.44 4.16 -12.62
C HIS A 63 4.36 4.26 -13.87
N LEU A 64 4.60 5.48 -14.36
CA LEU A 64 5.46 5.71 -15.53
C LEU A 64 6.90 5.30 -15.25
N LEU A 65 7.44 5.67 -14.09
CA LEU A 65 8.80 5.32 -13.69
C LEU A 65 8.97 3.81 -13.58
N LYS A 66 7.98 3.10 -13.00
CA LYS A 66 8.02 1.64 -12.94
C LYS A 66 8.02 1.01 -14.33
N LYS A 67 7.22 1.54 -15.26
CA LYS A 67 7.18 1.07 -16.66
C LYS A 67 8.52 1.27 -17.35
N GLU A 68 9.15 2.43 -17.17
CA GLU A 68 10.50 2.69 -17.70
C GLU A 68 11.51 1.69 -17.13
N PHE A 69 11.52 1.49 -15.81
CA PHE A 69 12.41 0.51 -15.16
C PHE A 69 12.15 -0.94 -15.59
N ASP A 70 10.96 -1.28 -16.08
CA ASP A 70 10.65 -2.60 -16.62
C ASP A 70 11.47 -2.91 -17.88
N GLU A 71 11.70 -1.92 -18.75
CA GLU A 71 12.50 -2.07 -19.97
C GLU A 71 13.97 -2.38 -19.65
N TYR A 72 14.55 -1.65 -18.69
CA TYR A 72 15.92 -1.87 -18.20
C TYR A 72 16.06 -3.20 -17.44
N ARG A 73 15.02 -3.60 -16.70
CA ARG A 73 14.97 -4.91 -16.03
C ARG A 73 15.00 -6.07 -17.01
N MET A 74 14.21 -5.99 -18.09
CA MET A 74 14.15 -7.03 -19.12
C MET A 74 15.47 -7.18 -19.88
N SER A 75 16.17 -6.07 -20.12
CA SER A 75 17.46 -6.04 -20.80
C SER A 75 18.67 -6.26 -19.88
N ALA A 76 18.45 -6.42 -18.56
CA ALA A 76 19.48 -6.53 -17.54
C ALA A 76 20.51 -5.38 -17.60
N GLN A 77 20.05 -4.16 -17.89
CA GLN A 77 20.89 -2.96 -18.00
C GLN A 77 20.64 -2.01 -16.81
N PRO A 78 21.64 -1.23 -16.41
CA PRO A 78 21.43 -0.18 -15.42
C PRO A 78 20.60 0.96 -16.02
N HIS A 79 19.64 1.47 -15.25
CA HIS A 79 18.89 2.67 -15.63
C HIS A 79 19.82 3.89 -15.71
N PRO A 80 19.61 4.88 -16.61
CA PRO A 80 20.40 6.12 -16.67
C PRO A 80 20.62 6.78 -15.31
N LEU A 81 19.55 6.99 -14.53
CA LEU A 81 19.61 7.51 -13.16
C LEU A 81 20.54 6.73 -12.22
N MET A 82 20.68 5.41 -12.41
CA MET A 82 21.60 4.60 -11.60
C MET A 82 23.04 4.82 -12.03
N ARG A 83 23.30 4.92 -13.35
CA ARG A 83 24.63 5.24 -13.88
C ARG A 83 25.09 6.63 -13.46
N ASP A 84 24.23 7.63 -13.59
CA ASP A 84 24.51 9.02 -13.23
C ASP A 84 24.79 9.18 -11.73
N ALA A 85 24.19 8.31 -10.91
CA ALA A 85 24.40 8.24 -9.47
C ALA A 85 25.54 7.28 -9.06
N GLU A 86 26.33 6.75 -10.02
CA GLU A 86 27.42 5.80 -9.78
C GLU A 86 26.99 4.52 -9.03
N ILE A 87 25.73 4.12 -9.17
CA ILE A 87 25.17 2.93 -8.55
C ILE A 87 25.46 1.72 -9.45
N ASN A 88 26.35 0.85 -8.99
CA ASN A 88 26.66 -0.42 -9.66
C ASN A 88 25.58 -1.49 -9.38
N ALA A 89 24.41 -1.32 -9.97
CA ALA A 89 23.32 -2.27 -9.90
C ALA A 89 22.45 -2.23 -11.17
N VAL A 90 21.66 -3.29 -11.36
CA VAL A 90 20.62 -3.37 -12.40
C VAL A 90 19.27 -3.62 -11.74
N PRO A 91 18.15 -3.17 -12.34
CA PRO A 91 16.83 -3.46 -11.79
C PRO A 91 16.62 -4.99 -11.67
N CYS A 92 16.33 -5.45 -10.45
CA CYS A 92 16.21 -6.88 -10.16
C CYS A 92 15.01 -7.52 -10.87
N ARG A 93 15.22 -8.67 -11.52
CA ARG A 93 14.15 -9.55 -12.03
C ARG A 93 13.81 -10.58 -10.97
N HIS A 94 12.61 -10.51 -10.43
CA HIS A 94 12.12 -11.42 -9.40
C HIS A 94 10.71 -11.90 -9.74
N GLU A 95 10.42 -13.19 -9.51
CA GLU A 95 9.12 -13.80 -9.84
C GLU A 95 7.95 -13.15 -9.09
N GLN A 96 8.19 -12.76 -7.84
CA GLN A 96 7.19 -12.11 -6.99
C GLN A 96 7.12 -10.58 -7.16
N LEU A 97 7.88 -9.98 -8.08
CA LEU A 97 7.95 -8.52 -8.23
C LEU A 97 6.57 -7.91 -8.51
N GLU A 98 5.80 -8.52 -9.41
CA GLU A 98 4.45 -8.05 -9.73
C GLU A 98 3.52 -8.08 -8.52
N GLN A 99 3.64 -9.11 -7.67
CA GLN A 99 2.90 -9.17 -6.42
C GLN A 99 3.30 -7.99 -5.50
N TRP A 100 4.60 -7.77 -5.31
CA TRP A 100 5.13 -6.72 -4.44
C TRP A 100 4.81 -5.29 -4.91
N ARG A 101 4.67 -5.09 -6.23
CA ARG A 101 4.26 -3.81 -6.82
C ARG A 101 2.82 -3.45 -6.53
N THR A 102 1.97 -4.42 -6.16
CA THR A 102 0.55 -4.15 -5.87
C THR A 102 0.31 -3.89 -4.38
N ASN A 103 -0.34 -2.76 -4.10
CA ASN A 103 -0.63 -2.29 -2.75
C ASN A 103 -1.59 -3.22 -1.96
N PHE A 104 -2.25 -4.17 -2.64
CA PHE A 104 -3.25 -5.06 -2.05
C PHE A 104 -2.69 -6.43 -1.63
N THR A 105 -1.60 -6.89 -2.27
CA THR A 105 -1.09 -8.26 -2.11
C THR A 105 0.35 -8.35 -1.62
N GLY A 106 0.99 -7.22 -1.33
CA GLY A 106 2.37 -7.14 -0.81
C GLY A 106 2.63 -8.01 0.43
N ILE A 107 3.83 -7.89 1.02
CA ILE A 107 4.32 -8.79 2.07
C ILE A 107 3.30 -8.87 3.24
N GLN A 108 2.91 -10.09 3.59
CA GLN A 108 1.96 -10.39 4.67
C GLN A 108 2.63 -11.33 5.66
N VAL A 109 2.49 -11.01 6.95
CA VAL A 109 3.05 -11.79 8.05
C VAL A 109 1.96 -12.03 9.07
N ASN A 110 1.80 -13.28 9.49
CA ASN A 110 0.96 -13.61 10.64
C ASN A 110 1.74 -13.26 11.91
N HIS A 111 1.19 -12.34 12.71
CA HIS A 111 1.75 -12.05 14.03
C HIS A 111 1.57 -13.30 14.91
N LYS A 112 2.68 -13.82 15.43
CA LYS A 112 2.70 -14.82 16.50
C LYS A 112 2.77 -14.13 17.85
#